data_AF-A0A2N3FED9-F1
#
_entry.id   AF-A0A2N3FED9-F1
#
_cell.length_a   1.000
_cell.length_b   1.000
_cell.length_c   1.000
_cell.angle_alpha   90.00
_cell.angle_beta   90.00
_cell.angle_gamma   90.00
#
_symmetry.space_group_name_H-M   'P 1'
#
loop_
_entity.id
_entity.type
_entity.pdbx_description
1 polymer ?
#
loop_
_entity_poly.entity_id
_entity_poly.type
_entity_poly.pdbx_seq_one_letter_code
_entity_poly.pdbx_strand_id
1 'polypeptide(L)'
;MCASPIEPLSVSRLASLPAQNWLPGHRGIDLATSVGRPVLSPAAGEVTYASVVVNRTVVSVQHAGGFTSSLEPVDATVRVGDVVDMGEPLGTVSTAAGHCTPATCVHWGLRRDGRYVNPLDYLRGYGPVRLLPLARWPVDNP
;
A
#
# COMPACT_ATOMS: atom_id res chain seq x y z
N MET A 1 1.37 -4.51 -14.00
CA MET A 1 0.91 -5.42 -12.93
C MET A 1 1.89 -5.30 -11.77
N CYS A 2 1.38 -5.32 -10.54
CA CYS A 2 2.13 -5.02 -9.31
C CYS A 2 2.17 -6.24 -8.37
N ALA A 3 3.09 -6.25 -7.41
CA ALA A 3 3.13 -7.14 -6.27
C ALA A 3 2.65 -6.42 -4.99
N SER A 4 2.40 -7.17 -3.92
CA SER A 4 2.06 -6.58 -2.63
C SER A 4 3.28 -5.87 -2.03
N PRO A 5 3.16 -4.63 -1.52
CA PRO A 5 4.25 -3.97 -0.80
C PRO A 5 4.47 -4.54 0.62
N ILE A 6 3.54 -5.34 1.13
CA ILE A 6 3.63 -6.02 2.43
C ILE A 6 3.36 -7.51 2.22
N GLU A 7 4.22 -8.35 2.79
CA GLU A 7 4.04 -9.81 2.78
C GLU A 7 3.93 -10.39 4.20
N PRO A 8 3.02 -11.36 4.41
CA PRO A 8 1.97 -11.79 3.48
C PRO A 8 0.87 -10.73 3.29
N LEU A 9 0.17 -10.76 2.15
CA LEU A 9 -0.93 -9.84 1.87
C LEU A 9 -2.09 -10.07 2.85
N SER A 10 -2.38 -9.07 3.68
CA SER A 10 -3.56 -9.04 4.56
C SER A 10 -4.22 -7.68 4.48
N VAL A 11 -5.39 -7.59 3.84
CA VAL A 11 -6.09 -6.33 3.61
C VAL A 11 -7.08 -6.08 4.74
N SER A 12 -6.84 -5.05 5.55
CA SER A 12 -7.73 -4.66 6.66
C SER A 12 -8.81 -3.67 6.22
N ARG A 13 -8.57 -2.90 5.16
CA ARG A 13 -9.57 -1.97 4.59
C ARG A 13 -9.45 -1.86 3.08
N LEU A 14 -10.59 -2.01 2.40
CA LEU A 14 -10.70 -1.92 0.94
C LEU A 14 -10.75 -0.47 0.45
N ALA A 15 -10.44 -0.28 -0.83
CA ALA A 15 -10.61 0.98 -1.51
C ALA A 15 -12.09 1.36 -1.63
N SER A 16 -12.37 2.64 -1.46
CA SER A 16 -13.67 3.25 -1.68
C SER A 16 -13.43 4.55 -2.45
N LEU A 17 -13.44 4.46 -3.77
CA LEU A 17 -13.06 5.55 -4.66
C LEU A 17 -14.31 6.38 -5.00
N PRO A 18 -14.43 7.60 -4.45
CA PRO A 18 -15.60 8.42 -4.70
C PRO A 18 -15.55 9.00 -6.12
N ALA A 19 -16.72 9.34 -6.67
CA ALA A 19 -16.84 9.92 -8.01
C ALA A 19 -16.09 11.26 -8.16
N GLN A 20 -15.97 12.02 -7.07
CA GLN A 20 -15.28 13.30 -7.05
C GLN A 20 -14.13 13.30 -6.05
N ASN A 21 -13.03 13.97 -6.41
CA ASN A 21 -11.81 13.98 -5.62
C ASN A 21 -11.92 14.65 -4.25
N TRP A 22 -12.94 15.49 -4.00
CA TRP A 22 -13.16 16.15 -2.71
C TRP A 22 -14.16 15.42 -1.81
N LEU A 23 -14.83 14.38 -2.32
CA LEU A 23 -15.76 13.59 -1.52
C LEU A 23 -15.00 12.63 -0.58
N PRO A 24 -15.62 12.23 0.55
CA PRO A 24 -15.04 11.25 1.45
C PRO A 24 -14.86 9.90 0.73
N GLY A 25 -13.84 9.15 1.13
CA GLY A 25 -13.52 7.86 0.55
C GLY A 25 -12.18 7.33 1.05
N HIS A 26 -11.80 6.17 0.52
CA HIS A 26 -10.54 5.50 0.82
C HIS A 26 -9.77 5.28 -0.48
N ARG A 27 -8.74 6.11 -0.71
CA ARG A 27 -8.04 6.27 -2.00
C ARG A 27 -6.89 5.27 -2.20
N GLY A 28 -7.11 4.05 -1.72
CA GLY A 28 -6.11 2.99 -1.62
C GLY A 28 -6.66 1.86 -0.77
N ILE A 29 -5.78 0.95 -0.37
CA ILE A 29 -6.10 -0.12 0.59
C ILE A 29 -5.21 0.01 1.82
N ASP A 30 -5.67 -0.53 2.94
CA ASP A 30 -4.84 -0.66 4.14
C ASP A 30 -4.42 -2.10 4.32
N LEU A 31 -3.12 -2.30 4.50
CA LEU A 31 -2.49 -3.60 4.67
C LEU A 31 -2.10 -3.79 6.13
N ALA A 32 -2.70 -4.77 6.81
CA ALA A 32 -2.36 -5.11 8.18
C ALA A 32 -0.91 -5.59 8.28
N THR A 33 -0.15 -5.02 9.21
CA THR A 33 1.28 -5.32 9.39
C THR A 33 1.72 -4.93 10.81
N SER A 34 3.02 -5.03 11.09
CA SER A 34 3.65 -4.57 12.33
C SER A 34 4.79 -3.59 12.06
N VAL A 35 5.06 -2.73 13.05
CA VAL A 35 6.17 -1.77 13.02
C VAL A 35 7.50 -2.47 12.71
N GLY A 36 8.34 -1.82 11.90
CA GLY A 36 9.66 -2.34 11.52
C GLY A 36 9.65 -3.40 10.42
N ARG A 37 8.47 -3.89 9.97
CA ARG A 37 8.39 -4.81 8.83
C ARG A 37 8.90 -4.12 7.55
N PRO A 38 9.58 -4.84 6.64
CA PRO A 38 9.97 -4.29 5.35
C PRO A 38 8.75 -3.84 4.54
N VAL A 39 8.88 -2.71 3.87
CA VAL A 39 7.93 -2.22 2.87
C VAL A 39 8.61 -2.29 1.52
N LEU A 40 8.02 -3.01 0.58
CA LEU A 40 8.61 -3.32 -0.72
C LEU A 40 8.00 -2.46 -1.82
N SER A 41 8.75 -2.25 -2.91
CA SER A 41 8.23 -1.58 -4.09
C SER A 41 7.22 -2.47 -4.82
N PRO A 42 5.96 -2.03 -5.03
CA PRO A 42 4.95 -2.83 -5.73
C PRO A 42 5.31 -3.16 -7.18
N ALA A 43 6.14 -2.35 -7.82
CA ALA A 43 6.58 -2.53 -9.19
C ALA A 43 7.91 -1.79 -9.42
N ALA A 44 8.65 -2.15 -10.46
CA ALA A 44 9.84 -1.40 -10.83
C ALA A 44 9.50 0.07 -11.14
N GLY A 45 10.39 0.99 -10.79
CA GLY A 45 10.13 2.42 -10.95
C GLY A 45 11.21 3.32 -10.35
N GLU A 46 10.89 4.60 -10.26
CA GLU A 46 11.74 5.64 -9.68
C GLU A 46 11.06 6.27 -8.46
N VAL A 47 11.80 6.45 -7.37
CA VAL A 47 11.32 7.11 -6.17
C VAL A 47 11.15 8.60 -6.45
N THR A 48 9.92 9.09 -6.37
CA THR A 48 9.57 10.51 -6.62
C THR A 48 9.36 11.30 -5.33
N TYR A 49 9.18 10.61 -4.19
CA TYR A 49 9.05 11.22 -2.88
C TYR A 49 9.47 10.25 -1.78
N ALA A 50 10.21 10.73 -0.78
CA ALA A 50 10.60 9.98 0.41
C ALA A 50 10.81 10.94 1.59
N SER A 51 9.72 11.37 2.23
CA SER A 51 9.79 12.35 3.33
C SER A 51 8.46 12.44 4.12
N VAL A 52 8.35 13.43 5.00
CA VAL A 52 7.18 13.67 5.84
C VAL A 52 6.15 14.52 5.11
N VAL A 53 4.88 14.13 5.11
CA VAL A 53 3.73 14.95 4.69
C VAL A 53 2.91 15.30 5.92
N VAL A 54 2.92 16.56 6.34
CA VAL A 54 2.29 17.07 7.58
C VAL A 54 2.83 16.39 8.85
N ASN A 55 2.45 15.14 9.10
CA ASN A 55 2.80 14.36 10.29
C ASN A 55 3.01 12.86 10.02
N ARG A 56 3.07 12.44 8.75
CA ARG A 56 3.23 11.03 8.35
C ARG A 56 4.39 10.88 7.38
N THR A 57 5.16 9.80 7.49
CA THR A 57 6.24 9.48 6.55
C THR A 57 5.67 8.79 5.32
N VAL A 58 6.04 9.25 4.12
CA VAL A 58 5.47 8.79 2.86
C VAL A 58 6.60 8.46 1.89
N VAL A 59 6.46 7.33 1.19
CA VAL A 59 7.26 7.01 0.00
C VAL A 59 6.33 6.96 -1.21
N SER A 60 6.72 7.63 -2.30
CA SER A 60 6.04 7.51 -3.58
C SER A 60 6.99 7.03 -4.68
N VAL A 61 6.54 6.07 -5.48
CA VAL A 61 7.29 5.50 -6.59
C VAL A 61 6.48 5.67 -7.87
N GLN A 62 7.08 6.27 -8.89
CA GLN A 62 6.50 6.34 -10.23
C GLN A 62 6.93 5.12 -11.03
N HIS A 63 5.96 4.47 -11.67
CA HIS A 63 6.15 3.24 -12.43
C HIS A 63 5.83 3.48 -13.91
N ALA A 64 6.23 2.54 -14.76
CA ALA A 64 5.85 2.53 -16.17
C ALA A 64 4.32 2.54 -16.36
N GLY A 65 3.86 3.11 -17.46
CA GLY A 65 2.42 3.15 -17.81
C GLY A 65 1.61 4.19 -17.04
N GLY A 66 2.26 5.23 -16.51
CA GLY A 66 1.61 6.36 -15.84
C GLY A 66 1.16 6.06 -14.40
N PHE A 67 1.65 4.97 -13.81
CA PHE A 67 1.27 4.56 -12.46
C PHE A 67 2.14 5.24 -11.40
N THR A 68 1.54 5.51 -10.24
CA THR A 68 2.26 6.00 -9.06
C THR A 68 1.72 5.31 -7.83
N SER A 69 2.59 4.61 -7.09
CA SER A 69 2.28 4.06 -5.77
C SER A 69 2.67 5.08 -4.70
N SER A 70 1.82 5.24 -3.68
CA SER A 70 2.12 5.98 -2.45
C SER A 70 1.91 5.08 -1.24
N LEU A 71 2.90 5.04 -0.34
CA LEU A 71 2.95 4.15 0.81
C LEU A 71 3.16 4.96 2.09
N GLU A 72 2.30 4.76 3.09
CA GLU A 72 2.41 5.44 4.39
C GLU A 72 1.83 4.60 5.54
N PRO A 73 2.36 4.69 6.78
CA PRO A 73 3.59 5.37 7.14
C PRO A 73 4.83 4.49 6.91
N VAL A 74 5.87 5.03 6.26
CA VAL A 74 7.10 4.29 5.91
C VAL A 74 8.35 5.09 6.27
N ASP A 75 9.20 4.53 7.13
CA ASP A 75 10.54 5.05 7.39
C ASP A 75 11.46 4.63 6.24
N ALA A 76 11.62 5.54 5.27
CA ALA A 76 12.31 5.28 4.02
C ALA A 76 13.82 5.07 4.20
N THR A 77 14.38 4.07 3.51
CA THR A 77 15.82 3.89 3.33
C THR A 77 16.31 4.37 1.96
N VAL A 78 15.37 4.53 1.01
CA VAL A 78 15.60 5.07 -0.33
C VAL A 78 15.49 6.60 -0.36
N ARG A 79 16.00 7.21 -1.43
CA ARG A 79 15.98 8.65 -1.69
C ARG A 79 15.29 8.95 -3.02
N VAL A 80 14.84 10.20 -3.18
CA VAL A 80 14.29 10.69 -4.46
C VAL A 80 15.33 10.51 -5.56
N GLY A 81 14.92 9.95 -6.69
CA GLY A 81 15.77 9.62 -7.84
C GLY A 81 16.32 8.19 -7.83
N ASP A 82 16.17 7.44 -6.74
CA ASP A 82 16.58 6.04 -6.71
C ASP A 82 15.68 5.21 -7.64
N VAL A 83 16.29 4.37 -8.47
CA VAL A 83 15.62 3.36 -9.29
C VAL A 83 15.51 2.08 -8.48
N VAL A 84 14.31 1.52 -8.43
CA VAL A 84 14.01 0.31 -7.66
C VAL A 84 13.34 -0.74 -8.53
N ASP A 85 13.65 -2.01 -8.26
CA ASP A 85 12.98 -3.16 -8.85
C ASP A 85 11.70 -3.53 -8.08
N MET A 86 10.83 -4.32 -8.73
CA MET A 86 9.66 -4.89 -8.06
C MET A 86 10.10 -5.81 -6.92
N GLY A 87 9.55 -5.58 -5.72
CA GLY A 87 9.91 -6.35 -4.52
C GLY A 87 11.15 -5.82 -3.79
N GLU A 88 11.81 -4.78 -4.31
CA GLU A 88 12.96 -4.18 -3.63
C GLU A 88 12.52 -3.39 -2.38
N PRO A 89 13.26 -3.46 -1.25
CA PRO A 89 12.93 -2.71 -0.05
C PRO A 89 12.99 -1.20 -0.24
N LEU A 90 11.92 -0.50 0.12
CA LEU A 90 11.84 0.97 0.18
C LEU A 90 12.17 1.52 1.57
N GLY A 91 12.03 0.68 2.59
CA GLY A 91 12.19 1.05 4.00
C GLY A 91 11.43 0.10 4.92
N THR A 92 11.03 0.60 6.08
CA THR A 92 10.27 -0.19 7.07
C THR A 92 9.01 0.54 7.53
N VAL A 93 8.05 -0.21 8.07
CA VAL A 93 6.82 0.35 8.66
C VAL A 93 7.19 1.25 9.84
N SER A 94 6.74 2.51 9.79
CA SER A 94 7.09 3.50 10.80
C SER A 94 6.44 3.24 12.17
N THR A 95 7.05 3.78 13.22
CA THR A 95 6.44 3.87 14.56
C THR A 95 5.38 4.98 14.66
N ALA A 96 5.31 5.89 13.68
CA ALA A 96 4.35 6.99 13.68
C ALA A 96 2.90 6.45 13.70
N ALA A 97 2.06 7.05 14.54
CA ALA A 97 0.65 6.69 14.62
C ALA A 97 -0.05 6.95 13.27
N GLY A 98 -0.52 5.87 12.63
CA GLY A 98 -1.31 5.94 11.40
C GLY A 98 -2.81 6.02 11.68
N HIS A 99 -3.62 6.12 10.63
CA HIS A 99 -5.09 6.16 10.76
C HIS A 99 -5.72 4.83 11.23
N CYS A 100 -4.93 3.77 11.33
CA CYS A 100 -5.36 2.44 11.78
C CYS A 100 -5.27 2.24 13.30
N THR A 101 -4.81 3.22 14.08
CA THR A 101 -4.67 3.10 15.54
C THR A 101 -5.97 2.56 16.19
N PRO A 102 -5.89 1.55 17.10
CA PRO A 102 -4.68 1.02 17.75
C PRO A 102 -3.92 -0.05 16.95
N ALA A 103 -4.43 -0.51 15.81
CA ALA A 103 -3.73 -1.44 14.94
C ALA A 103 -2.62 -0.73 14.13
N THR A 104 -1.72 -1.52 13.53
CA THR A 104 -0.71 -1.02 12.58
C THR A 104 -1.05 -1.49 11.18
N CYS A 105 -0.97 -0.57 10.22
CA CYS A 105 -1.19 -0.84 8.81
C CYS A 105 -0.27 0.03 7.94
N VAL A 106 -0.05 -0.38 6.69
CA VAL A 106 0.44 0.50 5.64
C VAL A 106 -0.70 0.79 4.68
N HIS A 107 -0.98 2.07 4.46
CA HIS A 107 -1.83 2.54 3.39
C HIS A 107 -1.08 2.45 2.07
N TRP A 108 -1.66 1.79 1.08
CA TRP A 108 -1.19 1.76 -0.30
C TRP A 108 -2.20 2.43 -1.21
N GLY A 109 -1.87 3.65 -1.63
CA GLY A 109 -2.57 4.37 -2.69
C GLY A 109 -1.95 4.05 -4.05
N LEU A 110 -2.79 3.90 -5.08
CA LEU A 110 -2.35 3.76 -6.47
C LEU A 110 -3.07 4.79 -7.34
N ARG A 111 -2.29 5.50 -8.15
CA ARG A 111 -2.81 6.39 -9.19
C ARG A 111 -2.37 5.90 -10.55
N ARG A 112 -3.18 6.17 -11.56
CA ARG A 112 -2.85 6.05 -12.99
C ARG A 112 -3.22 7.35 -13.67
N ASP A 113 -2.24 8.00 -14.30
CA ASP A 113 -2.43 9.28 -15.01
C ASP A 113 -3.14 10.33 -14.12
N GLY A 114 -2.74 10.39 -12.84
CA GLY A 114 -3.29 11.31 -11.84
C GLY A 114 -4.62 10.89 -11.20
N ARG A 115 -5.28 9.82 -11.66
CA ARG A 115 -6.54 9.33 -11.08
C ARG A 115 -6.31 8.16 -10.14
N TYR A 116 -6.98 8.14 -9.00
CA TYR A 116 -6.92 7.01 -8.09
C TYR A 116 -7.60 5.77 -8.68
N VAL A 117 -6.94 4.63 -8.51
CA VAL A 117 -7.43 3.30 -8.91
C VAL A 117 -7.27 2.33 -7.75
N ASN A 118 -8.01 1.24 -7.75
CA ASN A 118 -7.90 0.23 -6.70
C ASN A 118 -6.64 -0.62 -6.93
N PRO A 119 -5.67 -0.66 -5.99
CA PRO A 119 -4.46 -1.46 -6.15
C PRO A 119 -4.72 -2.95 -6.37
N LEU A 120 -5.80 -3.49 -5.79
CA LEU A 120 -6.15 -4.91 -5.93
C LEU A 120 -6.47 -5.32 -7.37
N ASP A 121 -6.93 -4.39 -8.21
CA ASP A 121 -7.25 -4.66 -9.61
C ASP A 121 -5.99 -4.92 -10.47
N TYR A 122 -4.79 -4.65 -9.92
CA TYR A 122 -3.51 -4.72 -10.64
C TYR A 122 -2.51 -5.71 -10.04
N LEU A 123 -2.88 -6.40 -8.95
CA LEU A 123 -2.03 -7.38 -8.28
C LEU A 123 -1.78 -8.62 -9.17
N ARG A 124 -0.52 -9.06 -9.26
CA ARG A 124 -0.14 -10.34 -9.86
C ARG A 124 -0.46 -11.49 -8.91
N GLY A 125 -0.78 -12.65 -9.45
CA GLY A 125 -0.83 -13.92 -8.70
C GLY A 125 -2.09 -14.13 -7.85
N TYR A 126 -2.89 -13.09 -7.64
CA TYR A 126 -4.21 -13.21 -7.03
C TYR A 126 -5.24 -13.27 -8.15
N GLY A 127 -5.87 -14.44 -8.33
CA GLY A 127 -7.03 -14.58 -9.20
C GLY A 127 -8.20 -13.69 -8.73
N PRO A 128 -9.39 -13.77 -9.36
CA PRO A 128 -10.53 -12.95 -8.95
C PRO A 128 -10.78 -13.05 -7.44
N VAL A 129 -10.71 -11.90 -6.76
CA VAL A 129 -10.92 -11.81 -5.31
C VAL A 129 -12.35 -12.28 -5.00
N ARG A 130 -12.47 -13.36 -4.22
CA ARG A 130 -13.75 -13.87 -3.72
C ARG A 130 -13.83 -13.61 -2.22
N LEU A 131 -14.89 -12.92 -1.79
CA LEU A 131 -15.21 -12.83 -0.38
C LEU A 131 -15.66 -14.20 0.13
N LEU A 132 -14.98 -14.70 1.16
CA LEU A 132 -15.45 -15.86 1.90
C LEU A 132 -16.56 -15.42 2.87
N PRO A 133 -17.63 -16.23 3.04
CA PRO A 133 -18.64 -15.95 4.07
C PRO A 133 -18.00 -15.88 5.45
N LEU A 134 -18.33 -14.84 6.23
CA LEU A 134 -17.80 -14.61 7.58
C LEU A 134 -18.04 -15.79 8.55
N ALA A 135 -19.02 -16.64 8.27
CA ALA A 135 -19.43 -17.74 9.14
C ALA A 135 -18.59 -19.03 9.02
N ARG A 136 -17.47 -19.05 8.28
CA ARG A 136 -16.78 -20.32 7.93
C ARG A 136 -15.29 -20.40 8.25
N TRP A 137 -14.77 -19.56 9.15
CA TRP A 137 -13.43 -19.82 9.67
C TRP A 137 -13.53 -20.78 10.87
N PRO A 138 -13.04 -22.03 10.80
CA PRO A 138 -12.92 -22.86 12.00
C PRO A 138 -11.84 -22.22 12.86
N VAL A 139 -12.26 -21.61 13.97
CA VAL A 139 -11.35 -21.20 15.05
C VAL A 139 -11.13 -22.38 15.99
N ASP A 140 -10.75 -23.54 15.46
CA ASP A 140 -10.41 -24.71 16.26
C ASP A 140 -9.22 -25.44 15.64
N ASN A 141 -8.07 -25.34 16.30
CA ASN A 141 -7.05 -26.38 16.24
C ASN A 141 -6.33 -26.43 17.60
N PRO A 142 -6.32 -27.56 18.31
CA PRO A 142 -5.10 -28.09 18.88
C PRO A 142 -4.25 -28.73 17.77
#